data_AF-D3AU01-F1
#
_entry.id   AF-D3AU01-F1
#
_cell.length_a   1.000
_cell.length_b   1.000
_cell.length_c   1.000
_cell.angle_alpha   90.00
_cell.angle_beta   90.00
_cell.angle_gamma   90.00
#
_symmetry.space_group_name_H-M   'P 1'
#
loop_
_entity.id
_entity.type
_entity.pdbx_description
1 polymer ?
#
loop_
_entity_poly.entity_id
_entity_poly.type
_entity_poly.pdbx_seq_one_letter_code
_entity_poly.pdbx_strand_id
1 'polypeptide(L)'
;MVKENLEEVNRRISEACRRAGRNREDVTLIAVSKTKPVSMLEEAYETGIRDFGENKVQELCEKHEVLQSDIRWHMIGHLQRNKVRQVIDKTVLIHSVDSVRLA
;
A
#
# COMPACT_ATOMS: atom_id res chain seq x y z
N MET A 1 -17.19 -8.08 -1.37
CA MET A 1 -17.41 -6.73 -0.77
C MET A 1 -16.22 -5.82 -1.02
N VAL A 2 -14.99 -6.33 -0.90
CA VAL A 2 -13.78 -5.53 -1.17
C VAL A 2 -13.77 -5.08 -2.63
N LYS A 3 -14.12 -5.98 -3.56
CA LYS A 3 -14.21 -5.67 -4.99
C LYS A 3 -15.13 -4.48 -5.31
N GLU A 4 -16.36 -4.49 -4.84
CA GLU A 4 -17.33 -3.41 -5.06
C GLU A 4 -16.84 -2.07 -4.53
N ASN A 5 -16.24 -2.08 -3.33
CA ASN A 5 -15.64 -0.88 -2.74
C ASN A 5 -14.48 -0.34 -3.59
N LEU A 6 -13.65 -1.23 -4.14
CA LEU A 6 -12.53 -0.86 -4.99
C LEU A 6 -12.98 -0.29 -6.34
N GLU A 7 -14.01 -0.86 -6.94
CA GLU A 7 -14.61 -0.34 -8.17
C GLU A 7 -15.15 1.09 -7.94
N GLU A 8 -15.85 1.32 -6.83
CA GLU A 8 -16.37 2.64 -6.47
C GLU A 8 -15.25 3.66 -6.20
N VAL A 9 -14.20 3.27 -5.48
CA VAL A 9 -13.04 4.15 -5.24
C VAL A 9 -12.35 4.48 -6.56
N ASN A 10 -12.16 3.50 -7.45
CA ASN A 10 -11.58 3.73 -8.77
C ASN A 10 -12.41 4.69 -9.62
N ARG A 11 -13.74 4.56 -9.61
CA ARG A 11 -14.65 5.49 -10.30
C ARG A 11 -14.47 6.91 -9.78
N ARG A 12 -14.42 7.10 -8.46
CA ARG A 12 -14.22 8.41 -7.82
C ARG A 12 -12.87 9.03 -8.18
N ILE A 13 -11.80 8.23 -8.24
CA ILE A 13 -10.47 8.70 -8.66
C ILE A 13 -10.53 9.17 -10.12
N SER A 14 -11.11 8.37 -11.03
CA SER A 14 -11.22 8.72 -12.45
C SER A 14 -12.05 9.99 -12.67
N GLU A 15 -13.10 10.22 -11.89
CA GLU A 15 -13.86 11.47 -11.92
C GLU A 15 -13.06 12.66 -11.38
N ALA A 16 -12.31 12.48 -10.29
CA ALA A 16 -11.46 13.53 -9.75
C ALA A 16 -10.34 13.92 -10.73
N CYS A 17 -9.71 12.95 -11.39
CA CYS A 17 -8.68 13.18 -12.40
C CYS A 17 -9.27 13.96 -13.59
N ARG A 18 -10.45 13.56 -14.10
CA ARG A 18 -11.16 14.28 -15.16
C ARG A 18 -11.45 15.74 -14.79
N ARG A 19 -11.94 16.00 -13.57
CA ARG A 19 -12.19 17.37 -13.09
C ARG A 19 -10.91 18.21 -12.98
N ALA A 20 -9.79 17.58 -12.66
CA ALA A 20 -8.49 18.24 -12.50
C ALA A 20 -7.67 18.32 -13.79
N GLY A 21 -8.16 17.78 -14.91
CA GLY A 21 -7.39 17.71 -16.16
C GLY A 21 -6.16 16.80 -16.09
N ARG A 22 -6.20 15.76 -15.25
CA ARG A 22 -5.10 14.79 -15.06
C ARG A 22 -5.48 13.42 -15.64
N ASN A 23 -4.47 12.62 -15.99
CA ASN A 23 -4.69 11.24 -16.40
C ASN A 23 -4.92 10.36 -15.17
N ARG A 24 -5.71 9.28 -15.33
CA ARG A 24 -5.98 8.34 -14.23
C ARG A 24 -4.71 7.62 -13.81
N GLU A 25 -3.84 7.36 -14.76
CA GLU A 25 -2.58 6.65 -14.64
C GLU A 25 -1.56 7.43 -13.78
N ASP A 26 -1.74 8.74 -13.63
CA ASP A 26 -0.91 9.59 -12.77
C ASP A 26 -1.22 9.42 -11.27
N VAL A 27 -2.22 8.61 -10.92
CA VAL A 27 -2.68 8.40 -9.54
C VAL A 27 -2.62 6.92 -9.19
N THR A 28 -1.76 6.55 -8.24
CA THR A 28 -1.72 5.19 -7.69
C THR A 28 -2.69 5.08 -6.51
N LEU A 29 -3.56 4.08 -6.56
CA LEU A 29 -4.38 3.70 -5.41
C LEU A 29 -3.58 2.73 -4.54
N ILE A 30 -3.31 3.12 -3.30
CA ILE A 30 -2.64 2.27 -2.31
C ILE A 30 -3.72 1.72 -1.35
N ALA A 31 -3.90 0.41 -1.32
CA ALA A 31 -4.84 -0.25 -0.42
C ALA A 31 -4.25 -0.34 1.00
N VAL A 32 -4.78 0.44 1.94
CA VAL A 32 -4.30 0.43 3.33
C VAL A 32 -4.84 -0.79 4.07
N SER A 33 -3.94 -1.71 4.43
CA SER A 33 -4.27 -3.05 4.93
C SER A 33 -3.98 -3.27 6.41
N LYS A 34 -3.58 -2.22 7.14
CA LYS A 34 -3.34 -2.26 8.60
C LYS A 34 -4.48 -2.94 9.34
N THR A 35 -4.14 -3.84 10.26
CA THR A 35 -5.10 -4.61 11.08
C THR A 35 -6.13 -5.44 10.30
N LYS A 36 -5.96 -5.68 8.99
CA LYS A 36 -6.82 -6.55 8.19
C LYS A 36 -6.23 -7.95 8.05
N PRO A 37 -7.06 -9.01 8.04
CA PRO A 37 -6.60 -10.38 7.87
C PRO A 37 -6.10 -10.59 6.44
N VAL A 38 -5.17 -11.55 6.27
CA VAL A 38 -4.56 -11.92 4.97
C VAL A 38 -5.63 -12.21 3.91
N SER A 39 -6.70 -12.92 4.26
CA SER A 39 -7.80 -13.24 3.33
C SER A 39 -8.45 -12.02 2.69
N MET A 40 -8.52 -10.89 3.40
CA MET A 40 -9.06 -9.63 2.84
C MET A 40 -8.07 -8.99 1.86
N LEU A 41 -6.77 -9.16 2.09
CA LEU A 41 -5.73 -8.70 1.16
C LEU A 41 -5.72 -9.57 -0.09
N GLU A 42 -5.94 -10.88 0.05
CA GLU A 42 -6.10 -11.79 -1.09
C GLU A 42 -7.31 -11.41 -1.95
N GLU A 43 -8.48 -11.14 -1.34
CA GLU A 43 -9.66 -10.63 -2.08
C GLU A 43 -9.33 -9.33 -2.83
N ALA A 44 -8.59 -8.41 -2.21
CA ALA A 44 -8.15 -7.18 -2.87
C ALA A 44 -7.15 -7.46 -4.01
N TYR A 45 -6.21 -8.37 -3.78
CA TYR A 45 -5.18 -8.76 -4.75
C TYR A 45 -5.79 -9.38 -6.02
N GLU A 46 -6.84 -10.20 -5.87
CA GLU A 46 -7.59 -10.81 -6.97
C GLU A 46 -8.27 -9.76 -7.87
N THR A 47 -8.52 -8.54 -7.37
CA THR A 47 -9.06 -7.44 -8.18
C THR A 47 -8.00 -6.73 -9.04
N GLY A 48 -6.74 -7.15 -8.95
CA GLY A 48 -5.61 -6.55 -9.68
C GLY A 48 -4.84 -5.48 -8.90
N ILE A 49 -5.20 -5.21 -7.64
CA ILE A 49 -4.40 -4.33 -6.78
C ILE A 49 -3.06 -5.00 -6.46
N ARG A 50 -1.99 -4.21 -6.55
CA ARG A 50 -0.64 -4.63 -6.18
C ARG A 50 0.00 -3.72 -5.13
N ASP A 51 -0.43 -2.47 -5.01
CA ASP A 51 0.12 -1.51 -4.04
C ASP A 51 -0.65 -1.57 -2.70
N PHE A 52 0.02 -2.04 -1.65
CA PHE A 52 -0.55 -2.18 -0.30
C PHE A 52 0.23 -1.35 0.72
N GLY A 53 -0.50 -0.71 1.65
CA GLY A 53 0.05 0.19 2.65
C GLY A 53 -0.04 -0.36 4.06
N GLU A 54 1.09 -0.39 4.78
CA GLU A 54 1.17 -0.84 6.17
C GLU A 54 1.76 0.22 7.11
N ASN A 55 1.25 0.21 8.34
CA ASN A 55 1.67 1.16 9.37
C ASN A 55 2.78 0.62 10.28
N LYS A 56 2.87 -0.71 10.43
CA LYS A 56 3.80 -1.35 11.36
C LYS A 56 4.70 -2.31 10.61
N VAL A 57 5.99 -2.24 10.92
CA VAL A 57 7.02 -3.11 10.35
C VAL A 57 6.73 -4.60 10.58
N GLN A 58 6.27 -4.97 11.78
CA GLN A 58 5.97 -6.38 12.08
C GLN A 58 4.82 -6.91 11.23
N GLU A 59 3.69 -6.18 11.18
CA GLU A 59 2.53 -6.56 10.34
C GLU A 59 2.92 -6.65 8.85
N LEU A 60 3.79 -5.74 8.39
CA LEU A 60 4.31 -5.76 7.01
C LEU A 60 5.14 -7.02 6.74
N CYS A 61 6.12 -7.33 7.61
CA CYS A 61 6.97 -8.51 7.44
C CYS A 61 6.16 -9.81 7.46
N GLU A 62 5.24 -9.96 8.42
CA GLU A 62 4.38 -11.15 8.53
C GLU A 62 3.54 -11.36 7.26
N LYS A 63 2.98 -10.27 6.71
CA LYS A 63 2.18 -10.33 5.48
C LYS A 63 3.01 -10.56 4.23
N HIS A 64 4.19 -9.96 4.17
CA HIS A 64 5.14 -10.15 3.07
C HIS A 64 5.58 -11.62 2.94
N GLU A 65 5.70 -12.35 4.04
CA GLU A 65 6.11 -13.76 4.02
C GLU A 65 5.05 -14.70 3.46
N VAL A 66 3.75 -14.37 3.61
CA VAL A 66 2.64 -15.27 3.28
C VAL A 66 1.88 -14.88 2.01
N LEU A 67 2.03 -13.66 1.53
CA LEU A 67 1.36 -13.16 0.33
C LEU A 67 2.25 -13.24 -0.92
N GLN A 68 1.65 -12.93 -2.07
CA GLN A 68 2.27 -12.98 -3.38
C GLN A 68 3.46 -12.02 -3.48
N SER A 69 4.53 -12.45 -4.15
CA SER A 69 5.81 -11.74 -4.21
C SER A 69 5.81 -10.50 -5.12
N ASP A 70 4.81 -10.34 -5.98
CA ASP A 70 4.63 -9.16 -6.83
C ASP A 70 3.85 -8.02 -6.14
N ILE A 71 3.45 -8.22 -4.87
CA ILE A 71 2.90 -7.16 -4.04
C ILE A 71 3.95 -6.07 -3.79
N ARG A 72 3.53 -4.84 -4.01
CA ARG A 72 4.30 -3.63 -3.75
C ARG A 72 3.92 -3.10 -2.38
N TRP A 73 4.79 -3.28 -1.40
CA TRP A 73 4.54 -2.81 -0.03
C TRP A 73 5.00 -1.37 0.17
N HIS A 74 4.11 -0.56 0.75
CA HIS A 74 4.33 0.83 1.11
C HIS A 74 4.35 0.95 2.64
N MET A 75 5.45 1.42 3.21
CA MET A 75 5.49 1.79 4.63
C MET A 75 4.93 3.20 4.80
N ILE A 76 3.71 3.32 5.30
CA ILE A 76 3.01 4.60 5.45
C ILE A 76 2.94 5.09 6.90
N GLY A 77 3.21 4.21 7.86
CA GLY A 77 3.32 4.56 9.27
C GLY A 77 4.73 5.03 9.64
N HIS A 78 4.86 5.67 10.80
CA HIS A 78 6.15 6.14 11.30
C HIS A 78 7.19 5.01 11.39
N LEU A 79 8.35 5.21 10.78
CA LEU A 79 9.45 4.25 10.76
C LEU A 79 10.50 4.59 11.81
N GLN A 80 10.59 3.74 12.83
CA GLN A 80 11.66 3.83 13.82
C GLN A 80 13.00 3.42 13.20
N ARG A 81 14.06 4.19 13.46
CA ARG A 81 15.40 3.99 12.89
C ARG A 81 15.96 2.57 13.08
N ASN A 82 15.74 1.96 14.24
CA ASN A 82 16.20 0.60 14.53
C ASN A 82 15.47 -0.49 13.73
N LYS A 83 14.35 -0.17 13.09
CA LYS A 83 13.55 -1.10 12.29
C LYS A 83 13.75 -0.95 10.77
N VAL A 84 14.51 0.04 10.32
CA VAL A 84 14.78 0.30 8.88
C VAL A 84 15.28 -0.96 8.16
N ARG A 85 16.24 -1.66 8.77
CA ARG A 85 16.83 -2.89 8.20
C ARG A 85 15.82 -4.01 7.94
N GLN A 86 14.67 -4.01 8.62
CA GLN A 86 13.66 -5.05 8.47
C GLN A 86 12.78 -4.84 7.22
N VAL A 87 12.66 -3.60 6.74
CA VAL A 87 11.73 -3.24 5.65
C VAL A 87 12.40 -2.80 4.36
N ILE A 88 13.72 -2.55 4.39
CA ILE A 88 14.44 -1.95 3.25
C ILE A 88 14.44 -2.83 1.99
N ASP A 89 14.40 -4.14 2.17
CA ASP A 89 14.34 -5.16 1.11
C ASP A 89 12.91 -5.62 0.79
N LYS A 90 11.90 -5.14 1.54
CA LYS A 90 10.51 -5.58 1.47
C LYS A 90 9.56 -4.51 0.97
N THR A 91 10.01 -3.26 0.89
CA THR A 91 9.15 -2.11 0.56
C THR A 91 9.61 -1.41 -0.71
N VAL A 92 8.65 -0.98 -1.52
CA VAL A 92 8.91 -0.16 -2.70
C VAL A 92 9.00 1.33 -2.37
N LEU A 93 8.38 1.75 -1.27
CA LEU A 93 8.33 3.15 -0.86
C LEU A 93 8.07 3.31 0.63
N ILE A 94 8.87 4.16 1.29
CA ILE A 94 8.68 4.60 2.67
C ILE A 94 8.17 6.04 2.64
N HIS A 95 6.91 6.26 2.99
CA HIS A 95 6.23 7.56 2.89
C HIS A 95 6.53 8.47 4.08
N SER A 96 7.08 7.90 5.16
CA SER A 96 7.22 8.55 6.46
C SER A 96 8.66 8.97 6.76
N VAL A 97 9.51 9.20 5.75
CA VAL A 97 10.87 9.69 5.98
C VAL A 97 10.80 11.15 6.40
N ASP A 98 11.02 11.41 7.69
CA ASP A 98 10.83 12.72 8.33
C ASP A 98 12.15 13.44 8.67
N SER A 99 13.29 12.79 8.44
CA SER A 99 14.61 13.33 8.75
C SER A 99 15.68 12.78 7.83
N VAL A 100 16.70 13.62 7.53
CA VAL A 100 17.87 13.22 6.72
C VAL A 100 18.61 12.03 7.35
N ARG A 101 18.58 11.92 8.69
CA ARG A 101 19.21 10.80 9.40
C ARG A 101 18.50 9.45 9.18
N LEU A 102 17.23 9.47 8.78
CA LEU A 102 16.45 8.28 8.47
C LEU A 102 16.59 7.84 7.00
N ALA A 103 16.95 8.78 6.11
CA ALA A 103 17.25 8.53 4.70
C ALA A 103 18.63 7.88 4.53
#